data_AF-A0A5N6PNI0-F1
#
_entry.id   AF-A0A5N6PNI0-F1
#
_cell.length_a   1.000
_cell.length_b   1.000
_cell.length_c   1.000
_cell.angle_alpha   90.00
_cell.angle_beta   90.00
_cell.angle_gamma   90.00
#
_symmetry.space_group_name_H-M   'P 1'
#
loop_
_entity.id
_entity.type
_entity.pdbx_description
1 polymer ?
#
loop_
_entity_poly.entity_id
_entity_poly.type
_entity_poly.pdbx_seq_one_letter_code
_entity_poly.pdbx_strand_id
1 'polypeptide(L)'
;MSEINNAFTGFTAPNMGIETLTGANYSAWKDLLMLTLGITEFDYALREPAPPALTDKSTAEAKQLYEKWEKANRMALMFIKNSISPIIKGAIPDLANAKTYLSHPQIPTLGVSPRGCDVARITAHGHIERLYMSYTVTQICKIT
;
A
#
# COMPACT_ATOMS: atom_id res chain seq x y z
N MET A 1 30.91 -11.67 33.22
CA MET A 1 30.73 -10.96 31.93
C MET A 1 29.35 -11.31 31.39
N SER A 2 28.34 -10.62 31.89
CA SER A 2 26.92 -10.96 31.71
C SER A 2 26.16 -9.82 31.06
N GLU A 3 26.33 -9.58 29.76
CA GLU A 3 25.47 -8.66 29.01
C GLU A 3 25.29 -9.13 27.56
N ILE A 4 24.47 -10.17 27.37
CA ILE A 4 23.88 -10.50 26.06
C ILE A 4 22.36 -10.55 26.22
N ASN A 5 21.76 -9.52 26.84
CA ASN A 5 20.31 -9.45 27.05
C ASN A 5 19.74 -8.07 26.68
N ASN A 6 20.24 -7.44 25.61
CA ASN A 6 19.69 -6.16 25.13
C ASN A 6 19.25 -6.15 23.66
N ALA A 7 19.02 -7.31 23.04
CA ALA A 7 18.58 -7.38 21.63
C ALA A 7 17.05 -7.51 21.43
N PHE A 8 16.22 -7.42 22.48
CA PHE A 8 14.77 -7.64 22.32
C PHE A 8 13.85 -6.68 23.10
N THR A 9 14.41 -5.59 23.66
CA THR A 9 13.65 -4.64 24.50
C THR A 9 13.01 -3.48 23.72
N GLY A 10 12.95 -3.56 22.38
CA GLY A 10 12.41 -2.50 21.50
C GLY A 10 11.08 -2.80 20.80
N PHE A 11 10.32 -3.84 21.18
CA PHE A 11 9.12 -4.27 20.44
C PHE A 11 7.85 -3.44 20.75
N THR A 12 7.97 -2.25 21.36
CA THR A 12 6.82 -1.45 21.81
C THR A 12 6.15 -0.60 20.73
N ALA A 13 6.59 -0.67 19.47
CA ALA A 13 5.90 -0.03 18.36
C ALA A 13 4.98 -1.05 17.65
N PRO A 14 3.66 -0.80 17.49
CA PRO A 14 2.72 -1.74 16.86
C PRO A 14 3.05 -2.07 15.38
N ASN A 15 4.07 -1.42 14.82
CA ASN A 15 4.51 -1.47 13.44
C ASN A 15 6.00 -1.84 13.28
N MET A 16 6.70 -2.32 14.32
CA MET A 16 8.13 -2.72 14.25
C MET A 16 9.07 -1.67 13.62
N GLY A 17 8.78 -0.38 13.79
CA GLY A 17 9.58 0.70 13.20
C GLY A 17 9.32 0.95 11.71
N ILE A 18 8.35 0.27 11.09
CA ILE A 18 7.89 0.59 9.74
C ILE A 18 7.26 1.98 9.76
N GLU A 19 7.91 2.93 9.08
CA GLU A 19 7.35 4.27 8.88
C GLU A 19 5.97 4.17 8.21
N THR A 20 5.05 5.05 8.58
CA THR A 20 3.73 5.04 7.93
C THR A 20 3.86 5.46 6.47
N LEU A 21 3.22 4.73 5.55
CA LEU A 21 3.13 5.12 4.15
C LEU A 21 2.31 6.42 4.04
N THR A 22 3.01 7.51 3.72
CA THR A 22 2.43 8.82 3.39
C THR A 22 2.44 9.08 1.89
N GLY A 23 3.09 8.20 1.14
CA GLY A 23 3.17 8.20 -0.31
C GLY A 23 4.58 8.49 -0.83
N ALA A 24 5.19 9.59 -0.39
CA ALA A 24 6.54 9.98 -0.85
C ALA A 24 7.64 8.97 -0.45
N ASN A 25 7.37 8.13 0.55
CA ASN A 25 8.30 7.14 1.09
C ASN A 25 8.05 5.70 0.58
N TYR A 26 7.32 5.50 -0.53
CA TYR A 26 6.91 4.16 -0.97
C TYR A 26 8.06 3.14 -1.09
N SER A 27 9.21 3.52 -1.66
CA SER A 27 10.35 2.60 -1.83
C SER A 27 10.90 2.13 -0.47
N ALA A 28 11.26 3.08 0.40
CA ALA A 28 11.79 2.79 1.74
C ALA A 28 10.78 2.03 2.61
N TRP A 29 9.50 2.42 2.54
CA TRP A 29 8.40 1.72 3.21
C TRP A 29 8.29 0.27 2.74
N LYS A 30 8.31 0.04 1.43
CA LYS A 30 8.17 -1.29 0.84
C LYS A 30 9.34 -2.18 1.23
N ASP A 31 10.57 -1.68 1.18
CA ASP A 31 11.76 -2.45 1.52
C ASP A 31 11.74 -2.88 3.00
N LEU A 32 11.40 -1.97 3.90
CA LEU A 32 11.32 -2.26 5.33
C LEU A 32 10.14 -3.19 5.67
N LEU A 33 9.01 -3.04 5.00
CA LEU A 33 7.87 -3.95 5.10
C LEU A 33 8.24 -5.35 4.61
N MET A 34 8.89 -5.48 3.45
CA MET A 34 9.31 -6.79 2.92
C MET A 34 10.35 -7.46 3.83
N LEU A 35 11.31 -6.70 4.37
CA LEU A 35 12.30 -7.22 5.33
C LEU A 35 11.61 -7.74 6.60
N THR A 36 10.68 -6.96 7.15
CA THR A 36 9.88 -7.32 8.32
C THR A 36 9.08 -8.62 8.09
N LEU A 37 8.38 -8.70 6.96
CA LEU A 37 7.59 -9.87 6.62
C LEU A 37 8.46 -11.10 6.38
N GLY A 38 9.65 -10.93 5.79
CA GLY A 38 10.61 -12.01 5.55
C GLY A 38 11.21 -12.56 6.84
N ILE A 39 11.62 -11.70 7.78
CA ILE A 39 12.17 -12.14 9.08
C ILE A 39 11.10 -12.88 9.91
N THR A 40 9.83 -12.55 9.71
CA THR A 40 8.70 -13.19 10.41
C THR A 40 8.06 -14.35 9.65
N GLU A 41 8.58 -14.71 8.46
CA GLU A 41 8.05 -15.73 7.54
C GLU A 41 6.61 -15.47 7.04
N PHE A 42 6.05 -14.28 7.29
CA PHE A 42 4.73 -13.90 6.81
C PHE A 42 4.72 -13.53 5.33
N ASP A 43 5.90 -13.28 4.74
CA ASP A 43 6.08 -13.15 3.29
C ASP A 43 5.67 -14.41 2.51
N TYR A 44 5.55 -15.56 3.19
CA TYR A 44 5.08 -16.82 2.60
C TYR A 44 3.76 -16.65 1.82
N ALA A 45 2.78 -15.92 2.37
CA ALA A 45 1.51 -15.67 1.70
C ALA A 45 1.59 -14.68 0.53
N LEU A 46 2.69 -13.92 0.43
CA LEU A 46 2.97 -13.04 -0.71
C LEU A 46 3.65 -13.81 -1.85
N ARG A 47 4.46 -14.82 -1.51
CA ARG A 47 5.22 -15.62 -2.48
C ARG A 47 4.38 -16.73 -3.07
N GLU A 48 3.72 -17.51 -2.22
CA GLU A 48 2.94 -18.68 -2.63
C GLU A 48 1.49 -18.31 -2.98
N PRO A 49 0.89 -18.99 -3.99
CA PRO A 49 -0.53 -18.84 -4.28
C PRO A 49 -1.39 -19.34 -3.10
N ALA A 50 -2.62 -18.83 -3.01
CA ALA A 50 -3.57 -19.32 -2.03
C ALA A 50 -3.83 -20.83 -2.24
N PRO A 51 -3.71 -21.67 -1.20
CA PRO A 51 -4.01 -23.08 -1.32
C PRO A 51 -5.51 -23.28 -1.62
N PRO A 52 -5.87 -24.42 -2.24
CA PRO A 52 -7.27 -24.76 -2.48
C PRO A 52 -8.06 -24.80 -1.17
N ALA A 53 -9.35 -24.47 -1.25
CA ALA A 53 -10.25 -24.62 -0.12
C ALA A 53 -10.23 -26.07 0.39
N LEU A 54 -10.16 -26.22 1.71
CA LEU A 54 -10.20 -27.54 2.33
C LEU A 54 -11.54 -28.21 2.09
N THR A 55 -11.50 -29.53 1.90
CA THR A 55 -12.68 -30.39 1.77
C THR A 55 -12.60 -31.50 2.81
N ASP A 56 -13.70 -32.24 3.02
CA ASP A 56 -13.72 -33.37 3.96
C ASP A 56 -12.69 -34.47 3.62
N LYS A 57 -12.24 -34.51 2.36
CA LYS A 57 -11.24 -35.46 1.85
C LYS A 57 -9.80 -34.92 1.88
N SER A 58 -9.58 -33.70 2.34
CA SER A 58 -8.23 -33.11 2.40
C SER A 58 -7.34 -33.88 3.37
N THR A 59 -6.12 -34.19 2.93
CA THR A 59 -5.12 -34.87 3.76
C THR A 59 -4.65 -33.98 4.92
N ALA A 60 -4.01 -34.58 5.92
CA ALA A 60 -3.45 -33.83 7.05
C ALA A 60 -2.44 -32.77 6.59
N GLU A 61 -1.63 -33.11 5.59
CA GLU A 61 -0.62 -32.22 5.00
C GLU A 61 -1.27 -31.03 4.28
N ALA A 62 -2.35 -31.27 3.54
CA ALA A 62 -3.10 -30.21 2.87
C ALA A 62 -3.73 -29.22 3.89
N LYS A 63 -4.25 -29.75 5.01
CA LYS A 63 -4.78 -28.93 6.11
C LYS A 63 -3.69 -28.07 6.76
N GLN A 64 -2.53 -28.66 7.06
CA GLN A 64 -1.39 -27.93 7.61
C GLN A 64 -0.88 -26.83 6.67
N LEU A 65 -0.81 -27.11 5.37
CA LEU A 65 -0.39 -26.13 4.37
C LEU A 65 -1.38 -24.95 4.32
N TYR A 66 -2.68 -25.24 4.33
CA TYR A 66 -3.73 -24.22 4.36
C TYR A 66 -3.63 -23.35 5.61
N GLU A 67 -3.51 -23.95 6.80
CA GLU A 67 -3.38 -23.21 8.07
C GLU A 67 -2.12 -22.35 8.10
N LYS A 68 -0.98 -22.87 7.62
CA LYS A 68 0.27 -22.12 7.53
C LYS A 68 0.12 -20.90 6.62
N TRP A 69 -0.46 -21.10 5.43
CA TRP A 69 -0.68 -20.01 4.48
C TRP A 69 -1.67 -18.97 5.03
N GLU A 70 -2.78 -19.42 5.62
CA GLU A 70 -3.82 -18.53 6.16
C GLU A 70 -3.28 -17.68 7.32
N LYS A 71 -2.47 -18.27 8.21
CA LYS A 71 -1.78 -17.54 9.27
C LYS A 71 -0.84 -16.47 8.71
N ALA A 72 0.00 -16.84 7.73
CA ALA A 72 0.91 -15.90 7.09
C ALA A 72 0.15 -14.77 6.38
N ASN A 73 -0.95 -15.09 5.69
CA ASN A 73 -1.80 -14.14 4.99
C ASN A 73 -2.45 -13.13 5.95
N ARG A 74 -3.05 -13.62 7.04
CA ARG A 74 -3.66 -12.77 8.07
C ARG A 74 -2.64 -11.82 8.70
N MET A 75 -1.46 -12.32 9.05
CA MET A 75 -0.42 -11.50 9.66
C MET A 75 0.13 -10.47 8.68
N ALA A 76 0.42 -10.86 7.43
CA ALA A 76 0.86 -9.94 6.40
C ALA A 76 -0.16 -8.81 6.17
N LEU A 77 -1.46 -9.13 6.10
CA LEU A 77 -2.52 -8.12 6.01
C LEU A 77 -2.50 -7.13 7.17
N MET A 78 -2.32 -7.60 8.41
CA MET A 78 -2.24 -6.72 9.57
C MET A 78 -1.04 -5.78 9.49
N PHE A 79 0.14 -6.27 9.12
CA PHE A 79 1.33 -5.44 8.93
C PHE A 79 1.13 -4.39 7.82
N ILE A 80 0.62 -4.80 6.66
CA ILE A 80 0.38 -3.87 5.55
C ILE A 80 -0.65 -2.82 5.96
N LYS A 81 -1.80 -3.23 6.51
CA LYS A 81 -2.87 -2.30 6.92
C LYS A 81 -2.41 -1.36 8.04
N ASN A 82 -1.63 -1.80 9.01
CA ASN A 82 -1.20 -0.95 10.11
C ASN A 82 -0.04 -0.02 9.74
N SER A 83 0.68 -0.31 8.67
CA SER A 83 1.78 0.52 8.17
C SER A 83 1.37 1.53 7.10
N ILE A 84 0.10 1.58 6.71
CA ILE A 84 -0.43 2.59 5.79
C ILE A 84 -1.28 3.64 6.51
N SER A 85 -1.26 4.87 6.01
CA SER A 85 -2.11 5.93 6.57
C SER A 85 -3.60 5.63 6.42
N PRO A 86 -4.47 6.15 7.32
CA PRO A 86 -5.91 5.95 7.24
C PRO A 86 -6.54 6.41 5.92
N ILE A 87 -5.98 7.44 5.29
CA ILE A 87 -6.44 7.97 3.99
C ILE A 87 -6.26 6.93 2.89
N ILE A 88 -5.06 6.34 2.79
CA ILE A 88 -4.77 5.27 1.82
C ILE A 88 -5.60 4.03 2.13
N LYS A 89 -5.69 3.66 3.42
CA LYS A 89 -6.51 2.52 3.87
C LYS A 89 -7.98 2.66 3.45
N GLY A 90 -8.57 3.83 3.63
CA GLY A 90 -9.96 4.10 3.26
C GLY A 90 -10.23 4.08 1.75
N ALA A 91 -9.19 4.24 0.94
CA ALA A 91 -9.29 4.19 -0.52
C ALA A 91 -9.17 2.77 -1.10
N ILE A 92 -8.87 1.76 -0.28
CA ILE A 92 -8.69 0.37 -0.69
C ILE A 92 -9.87 -0.45 -0.13
N PRO A 93 -10.59 -1.24 -0.95
CA PRO A 93 -11.62 -2.14 -0.46
C PRO A 93 -11.01 -3.17 0.50
N ASP A 94 -11.81 -3.73 1.40
CA ASP A 94 -11.30 -4.80 2.26
C ASP A 94 -11.02 -6.07 1.44
N LEU A 95 -9.75 -6.46 1.34
CA LEU A 95 -9.32 -7.64 0.58
C LEU A 95 -8.81 -8.71 1.55
N ALA A 96 -9.26 -9.94 1.33
CA ALA A 96 -8.91 -11.09 2.15
C ALA A 96 -7.48 -11.62 1.89
N ASN A 97 -6.86 -11.25 0.77
CA ASN A 97 -5.53 -11.75 0.40
C ASN A 97 -4.48 -10.62 0.46
N ALA A 98 -3.41 -10.84 1.24
CA ALA A 98 -2.34 -9.89 1.47
C ALA A 98 -1.62 -9.46 0.18
N LYS A 99 -1.37 -10.40 -0.73
CA LYS A 99 -0.72 -10.14 -2.02
C LYS A 99 -1.57 -9.20 -2.87
N THR A 100 -2.86 -9.48 -2.96
CA THR A 100 -3.81 -8.63 -3.71
C THR A 100 -3.91 -7.24 -3.09
N TYR A 101 -3.95 -7.15 -1.76
CA TYR A 101 -3.99 -5.89 -1.03
C TYR A 101 -2.73 -5.06 -1.30
N LEU A 102 -1.54 -5.66 -1.17
CA LEU A 102 -0.26 -4.99 -1.42
C LEU A 102 -0.09 -4.50 -2.86
N SER A 103 -0.65 -5.24 -3.83
CA SER A 103 -0.62 -4.87 -5.24
C SER A 103 -1.68 -3.84 -5.64
N HIS A 104 -2.53 -3.40 -4.72
CA HIS A 104 -3.63 -2.49 -5.05
C HIS A 104 -3.08 -1.17 -5.60
N PRO A 105 -3.61 -0.64 -6.72
CA PRO A 105 -3.07 0.57 -7.36
C PRO A 105 -2.91 1.76 -6.42
N GLN A 106 -3.81 1.91 -5.45
CA GLN A 106 -3.81 3.02 -4.49
C GLN A 106 -2.60 3.07 -3.55
N ILE A 107 -1.90 1.94 -3.32
CA ILE A 107 -0.73 1.90 -2.44
C ILE A 107 0.45 2.67 -3.06
N PRO A 108 0.90 2.39 -4.30
CA PRO A 108 1.92 3.20 -4.94
C PRO A 108 1.40 4.58 -5.39
N THR A 109 0.15 4.70 -5.86
CA THR A 109 -0.33 5.91 -6.56
C THR A 109 -0.62 7.11 -5.67
N LEU A 110 -0.96 6.92 -4.39
CA LEU A 110 -1.12 8.05 -3.47
C LEU A 110 0.22 8.66 -3.04
N GLY A 111 1.33 8.07 -3.47
CA GLY A 111 2.69 8.58 -3.31
C GLY A 111 3.39 9.09 -4.55
N VAL A 112 2.88 8.72 -5.72
CA VAL A 112 3.28 9.33 -6.98
C VAL A 112 2.10 10.13 -7.49
N SER A 113 2.15 11.45 -7.29
CA SER A 113 1.48 12.39 -8.19
C SER A 113 1.64 11.84 -9.61
N PRO A 114 0.55 11.49 -10.32
CA PRO A 114 0.66 10.77 -11.58
C PRO A 114 1.40 11.65 -12.57
N ARG A 115 2.70 11.40 -12.73
CA ARG A 115 3.62 12.06 -13.66
C ARG A 115 3.51 13.60 -13.64
N GLY A 116 4.32 14.28 -12.82
CA GLY A 116 4.64 15.69 -13.06
C GLY A 116 3.41 16.59 -13.26
N CYS A 117 2.34 16.35 -12.52
CA CYS A 117 1.30 17.35 -12.36
C CYS A 117 1.88 18.42 -11.44
N ASP A 118 2.76 19.26 -12.00
CA ASP A 118 3.02 20.56 -11.46
C ASP A 118 1.64 21.19 -11.25
N VAL A 119 1.27 21.39 -9.99
CA VAL A 119 0.06 22.16 -9.65
C VAL A 119 0.10 23.53 -10.37
N ALA A 120 1.31 24.02 -10.69
CA ALA A 120 1.55 25.16 -11.57
C ALA A 120 1.05 24.98 -13.01
N ARG A 121 1.16 23.79 -13.63
CA ARG A 121 0.73 23.52 -15.02
C ARG A 121 -0.78 23.38 -15.16
N ILE A 122 -1.46 22.77 -14.17
CA ILE A 122 -2.94 22.71 -14.12
C ILE A 122 -3.52 24.11 -13.89
N THR A 123 -2.90 24.90 -13.00
CA THR A 123 -3.31 26.29 -12.76
C THR A 123 -3.08 27.16 -14.00
N ALA A 124 -1.96 26.98 -14.71
CA ALA A 124 -1.66 27.71 -15.94
C ALA A 124 -2.60 27.34 -17.11
N HIS A 125 -2.87 26.05 -17.35
CA HIS A 125 -3.78 25.63 -18.42
C HIS A 125 -5.23 26.10 -18.15
N GLY A 126 -5.69 26.03 -16.89
CA GLY A 126 -7.00 26.57 -16.50
C GLY A 126 -7.08 28.10 -16.50
N HIS A 127 -5.95 28.80 -16.40
CA HIS A 127 -5.88 30.27 -16.57
C HIS A 127 -5.84 30.65 -18.05
N ILE A 128 -5.11 29.90 -18.89
CA ILE A 128 -5.04 30.11 -20.35
C ILE A 128 -6.39 29.80 -21.01
N GLU A 129 -7.09 28.73 -20.63
CA GLU A 129 -8.44 28.46 -21.14
C GLU A 129 -9.45 29.53 -20.70
N ARG A 130 -9.33 30.05 -19.46
CA ARG A 130 -10.12 31.20 -19.02
C ARG A 130 -9.82 32.48 -19.80
N LEU A 131 -8.55 32.72 -20.16
CA LEU A 131 -8.16 33.85 -20.99
C LEU A 131 -8.57 33.67 -22.45
N TYR A 132 -8.53 32.45 -22.99
CA TYR A 132 -8.96 32.16 -24.36
C TYR A 132 -10.49 32.30 -24.49
N MET A 133 -11.24 31.80 -23.50
CA MET A 133 -12.69 31.98 -23.45
C MET A 133 -13.11 33.43 -23.18
N SER A 134 -12.37 34.18 -22.35
CA SER A 134 -12.66 35.61 -22.17
C SER A 134 -12.31 36.44 -23.41
N TYR A 135 -11.23 36.10 -24.11
CA TYR A 135 -10.83 36.76 -25.35
C TYR A 135 -11.83 36.50 -26.49
N THR A 136 -12.28 35.26 -26.68
CA THR A 136 -13.27 34.93 -27.72
C THR A 136 -14.64 35.55 -27.42
N VAL A 137 -15.11 35.52 -26.18
CA VAL A 137 -16.36 36.20 -25.78
C VAL A 137 -16.26 37.71 -25.97
N THR A 138 -15.11 38.32 -25.63
CA THR A 138 -14.88 39.77 -25.82
C THR A 138 -14.81 40.16 -27.29
N GLN A 139 -14.23 39.33 -28.16
CA GLN A 139 -14.19 39.57 -29.60
C GLN A 139 -15.57 39.38 -30.25
N ILE A 140 -16.34 38.37 -29.84
CA ILE A 140 -17.71 38.16 -30.33
C ILE A 140 -18.64 39.33 -29.95
N CYS A 141 -18.54 39.84 -28.72
CA CYS A 141 -19.31 41.03 -28.30
C CYS A 141 -18.92 42.34 -29.01
N LYS A 142 -17.82 42.40 -29.76
CA LYS A 142 -17.43 43.59 -30.54
C LYS A 142 -17.90 43.55 -32.00
N ILE A 143 -18.41 42.41 -32.45
CA ILE A 143 -18.81 42.17 -33.86
C ILE A 143 -20.36 42.12 -33.99
N THR A 144 -21.09 42.21 -32.88
CA THR A 144 -22.56 42.35 -32.84
C THR A 144 -22.93 43.75 -32.37
#